data_AF-A0A9P1ECI3-F1
#
_entry.id   AF-A0A9P1ECI3-F1
#
_cell.length_a   1.000
_cell.length_b   1.000
_cell.length_c   1.000
_cell.angle_alpha   90.00
_cell.angle_beta   90.00
_cell.angle_gamma   90.00
#
_symmetry.space_group_name_H-M   'P 1'
#
loop_
_entity.id
_entity.type
_entity.pdbx_description
1 polymer ?
#
loop_
_entity_poly.entity_id
_entity_poly.type
_entity_poly.pdbx_seq_one_letter_code
_entity_poly.pdbx_strand_id
1 'polypeptide(L)'
;MSRVRGQGYDGASNMRDEFRQKQHENMVAMLEKGEITTGRGLNQESTLARPGATRWGSHFTTIIRILSLWSPTIQVLDNIFDDGIDSKSRGKASSLVEKMESYQFVFIAHLMKKVLGLTNMLLHFLQQKDQNILE
;
A
#
# COMPACT_ATOMS: atom_id res chain seq x y z
N MET A 1 -30.06 25.73 -33.06
CA MET A 1 -29.87 24.27 -32.96
C MET A 1 -28.43 23.99 -32.58
N SER A 2 -28.25 23.38 -31.40
CA SER A 2 -26.96 23.03 -30.81
C SER A 2 -26.19 22.00 -31.63
N ARG A 3 -24.85 22.07 -31.58
CA ARG A 3 -24.02 20.88 -31.73
C ARG A 3 -22.80 21.01 -30.81
N VAL A 4 -22.94 20.42 -29.63
CA VAL A 4 -21.88 20.23 -28.63
C VAL A 4 -20.78 19.38 -29.29
N ARG A 5 -19.57 19.92 -29.37
CA ARG A 5 -18.38 19.18 -29.77
C ARG A 5 -17.95 18.35 -28.57
N GLY A 6 -18.16 17.04 -28.66
CA GLY A 6 -17.65 16.06 -27.71
C GLY A 6 -16.14 16.18 -27.61
N GLN A 7 -15.66 16.44 -26.40
CA GLN A 7 -14.25 16.29 -26.04
C GLN A 7 -13.94 14.79 -26.03
N GLY A 8 -12.86 14.42 -26.70
CA GLY A 8 -12.33 13.07 -26.69
C GLY A 8 -11.23 12.91 -25.64
N TYR A 9 -11.03 11.65 -25.25
CA TYR A 9 -9.86 11.07 -24.60
C TYR A 9 -9.63 11.38 -23.12
N ASP A 10 -10.30 10.60 -22.27
CA ASP A 10 -10.14 10.62 -20.82
C ASP A 10 -10.09 9.22 -20.18
N GLY A 11 -10.09 8.14 -20.97
CA GLY A 11 -10.01 6.76 -20.45
C GLY A 11 -8.80 6.47 -19.54
N ALA A 12 -7.61 6.98 -19.87
CA ALA A 12 -6.41 6.81 -19.03
C ALA A 12 -6.37 7.74 -17.79
N SER A 13 -7.03 8.90 -17.86
CA SER A 13 -7.18 9.81 -16.71
C SER A 13 -8.17 9.22 -15.71
N ASN A 14 -9.31 8.74 -16.21
CA ASN A 14 -10.36 8.12 -15.41
C ASN A 14 -9.86 6.86 -14.69
N MET A 15 -9.02 6.02 -15.33
CA MET A 15 -8.39 4.87 -14.66
C MET A 15 -7.41 5.27 -13.55
N ARG A 16 -6.62 6.33 -13.75
CA ARG A 16 -5.71 6.85 -12.71
C ARG A 16 -6.48 7.42 -11.54
N ASP A 17 -7.59 8.09 -11.80
CA ASP A 17 -8.42 8.72 -10.78
C ASP A 17 -9.22 7.67 -9.99
N GLU A 18 -9.80 6.66 -10.66
CA GLU A 18 -10.42 5.51 -10.01
C GLU A 18 -9.42 4.70 -9.16
N PHE A 19 -8.21 4.50 -9.65
CA PHE A 19 -7.13 3.86 -8.89
C PHE A 19 -6.82 4.64 -7.62
N ARG A 20 -6.66 5.97 -7.72
CA ARG A 20 -6.41 6.85 -6.57
C ARG A 20 -7.57 6.84 -5.58
N GLN A 21 -8.80 6.82 -6.08
CA GLN A 21 -10.00 6.78 -5.25
C GLN A 21 -10.08 5.47 -4.45
N LYS A 22 -9.94 4.31 -5.10
CA LYS A 22 -9.90 3.00 -4.41
C LYS A 22 -8.74 2.89 -3.43
N GLN A 23 -7.60 3.50 -3.76
CA GLN A 23 -6.47 3.59 -2.82
C GLN A 23 -6.80 4.42 -1.59
N HIS A 24 -7.48 5.55 -1.75
CA HIS A 24 -7.89 6.39 -0.65
C HIS A 24 -8.90 5.69 0.26
N GLU A 25 -9.92 5.06 -0.31
CA GLU A 25 -10.95 4.33 0.43
C GLU A 25 -10.37 3.17 1.26
N ASN A 26 -9.48 2.37 0.66
CA ASN A 26 -8.78 1.30 1.39
C ASN A 26 -7.92 1.85 2.53
N MET A 27 -7.24 2.97 2.33
CA MET A 27 -6.42 3.61 3.37
C MET A 27 -7.27 4.10 4.54
N VAL A 28 -8.41 4.73 4.27
CA VAL A 28 -9.36 5.19 5.30
C VAL A 28 -9.89 4.00 6.10
N ALA A 29 -10.32 2.92 5.45
CA ALA A 29 -10.82 1.72 6.13
C ALA A 29 -9.76 1.07 7.05
N MET A 30 -8.48 1.11 6.65
CA MET A 30 -7.39 0.59 7.49
C MET A 30 -7.06 1.51 8.68
N LEU A 31 -7.26 2.83 8.54
CA LEU A 31 -7.13 3.79 9.63
C LEU A 31 -8.24 3.62 10.68
N GLU A 32 -9.48 3.48 10.23
CA GLU A 32 -10.65 3.28 11.11
C GLU A 32 -10.54 2.01 11.95
N LYS A 33 -9.93 0.95 11.39
CA LYS A 33 -9.66 -0.31 12.10
C LYS A 33 -8.44 -0.25 13.02
N GLY A 34 -7.73 0.89 13.07
CA GLY A 34 -6.47 1.03 13.81
C GLY A 34 -5.34 0.15 13.28
N GLU A 35 -5.47 -0.37 12.05
CA GLU A 35 -4.46 -1.23 11.42
C GLU A 35 -3.25 -0.43 10.92
N ILE A 36 -3.44 0.87 10.69
CA ILE A 36 -2.41 1.85 10.40
C ILE A 36 -2.66 3.14 11.18
N THR A 37 -1.60 3.90 11.44
CA THR A 37 -1.69 5.26 11.98
C THR A 37 -1.15 6.23 10.93
N THR A 38 -1.88 7.30 10.60
CA THR A 38 -1.34 8.37 9.76
C THR A 38 -0.42 9.26 10.59
N GLY A 39 0.81 8.81 10.81
CA GLY A 39 1.87 9.67 11.33
C GLY A 39 2.50 10.47 10.18
N ARG A 40 1.84 11.51 9.69
CA ARG A 40 2.53 12.49 8.82
C ARG A 40 3.42 13.37 9.72
N GLY A 41 4.56 12.82 10.11
CA GLY A 41 5.70 13.52 10.68
C GLY A 41 5.60 13.98 12.15
N LEU A 42 6.01 13.12 13.08
CA LEU A 42 6.65 13.54 14.35
C LEU A 42 8.16 13.83 14.17
N ASN A 43 8.64 13.81 12.93
CA ASN A 43 10.06 13.83 12.58
C ASN A 43 10.70 15.23 12.52
N GLN A 44 10.11 16.23 13.16
CA GLN A 44 10.75 17.55 13.34
C GLN A 44 11.06 17.89 14.79
N GLU A 45 10.49 17.20 15.77
CA GLU A 45 10.77 17.51 17.17
C GLU A 45 11.36 16.32 17.94
N SER A 46 12.62 16.53 18.32
CA SER A 46 13.38 15.89 19.41
C SER A 46 14.00 14.50 19.16
N THR A 47 15.31 14.55 18.89
CA THR A 47 16.38 13.62 19.30
C THR A 47 16.26 12.13 18.93
N LEU A 48 16.88 11.79 17.79
CA LEU A 48 17.34 10.45 17.39
C LEU A 48 16.29 9.32 17.48
N ALA A 49 15.38 9.30 16.50
CA ALA A 49 14.65 8.08 16.17
C ALA A 49 15.65 6.91 15.98
N ARG A 50 15.54 5.86 16.81
CA ARG A 50 16.45 4.71 16.76
C ARG A 50 16.46 4.13 15.33
N PRO A 51 17.63 3.88 14.71
CA PRO A 51 17.70 3.40 13.33
C PRO A 51 16.88 2.13 13.03
N GLY A 52 16.61 1.29 14.04
CA GLY A 52 15.72 0.14 13.92
C GLY A 52 14.25 0.52 13.72
N ALA A 53 13.77 1.56 14.41
CA ALA A 53 12.37 1.97 14.37
C ALA A 53 11.91 2.43 12.97
N THR A 54 12.74 3.24 12.33
CA THR A 54 12.49 3.72 10.96
C THR A 54 12.58 2.61 9.92
N ARG A 55 13.48 1.63 10.11
CA ARG A 55 13.57 0.45 9.22
C ARG A 55 12.36 -0.46 9.35
N TRP A 56 11.93 -0.82 10.56
CA TRP A 56 10.75 -1.67 10.76
C TRP A 56 9.46 -0.97 10.31
N GLY A 57 9.32 0.33 10.60
CA GLY A 57 8.19 1.13 10.15
C GLY A 57 8.08 1.25 8.63
N SER A 58 9.21 1.35 7.92
CA SER A 58 9.21 1.37 6.45
C SER A 58 8.81 0.02 5.86
N HIS A 59 9.32 -1.09 6.40
CA HIS A 59 8.90 -2.44 5.99
C HIS A 59 7.41 -2.68 6.24
N PHE A 60 6.90 -2.26 7.41
CA PHE A 60 5.49 -2.36 7.73
C PHE A 60 4.64 -1.57 6.72
N THR A 61 5.01 -0.33 6.45
CA THR A 61 4.33 0.54 5.48
C THR A 61 4.30 -0.10 4.09
N THR A 62 5.41 -0.70 3.65
CA THR A 62 5.48 -1.38 2.34
C THR A 62 4.52 -2.56 2.26
N ILE A 63 4.45 -3.41 3.30
CA ILE A 63 3.55 -4.56 3.29
C ILE A 63 2.09 -4.12 3.29
N ILE A 64 1.75 -3.10 4.07
CA ILE A 64 0.40 -2.54 4.05
C ILE A 64 0.04 -2.03 2.65
N ARG A 65 0.96 -1.31 1.98
CA ARG A 65 0.73 -0.83 0.61
C ARG A 65 0.51 -1.97 -0.38
N ILE A 66 1.31 -3.03 -0.30
CA ILE A 66 1.14 -4.19 -1.18
C ILE A 66 -0.25 -4.81 -0.99
N LEU A 67 -0.70 -4.97 0.26
CA LEU A 67 -2.02 -5.52 0.57
C LEU A 67 -3.16 -4.56 0.16
N SER A 68 -3.00 -3.25 0.32
CA SER A 68 -4.01 -2.25 -0.09
C SER A 68 -4.10 -2.09 -1.62
N LEU A 69 -3.02 -2.41 -2.33
CA LEU A 69 -2.92 -2.38 -3.78
C LEU A 69 -3.25 -3.72 -4.44
N TRP A 70 -3.70 -4.73 -3.68
CA TRP A 70 -3.92 -6.07 -4.20
C TRP A 70 -4.83 -6.10 -5.43
N SER A 71 -6.09 -5.71 -5.26
CA SER A 71 -7.09 -5.73 -6.33
C SER A 71 -6.69 -4.93 -7.58
N PRO A 72 -6.21 -3.67 -7.47
CA PRO A 72 -5.79 -2.95 -8.67
C PRO A 72 -4.51 -3.51 -9.30
N THR A 73 -3.61 -4.13 -8.51
CA THR A 73 -2.40 -4.76 -9.07
C THR A 73 -2.77 -5.99 -9.89
N ILE A 74 -3.65 -6.85 -9.37
CA ILE A 74 -4.17 -8.01 -10.11
C ILE A 74 -4.85 -7.56 -11.40
N GLN A 75 -5.75 -6.58 -11.34
CA GLN A 75 -6.43 -6.04 -12.54
C GLN A 75 -5.45 -5.53 -13.60
N VAL A 76 -4.40 -4.81 -13.21
CA VAL A 76 -3.39 -4.34 -14.17
C VAL A 76 -2.62 -5.50 -14.79
N LEU A 77 -2.31 -6.54 -14.01
CA LEU A 77 -1.61 -7.72 -14.52
C LEU A 77 -2.49 -8.54 -15.46
N ASP A 78 -3.78 -8.71 -15.16
CA ASP A 78 -4.74 -9.36 -16.05
C ASP A 78 -4.88 -8.59 -17.37
N ASN A 79 -5.01 -7.26 -17.31
CA ASN A 79 -5.04 -6.43 -18.53
C ASN A 79 -3.76 -6.58 -19.36
N ILE A 80 -2.58 -6.68 -18.73
CA ILE A 80 -1.32 -6.92 -19.45
C ILE A 80 -1.29 -8.32 -20.07
N PHE A 81 -1.90 -9.31 -19.42
CA PHE A 81 -2.02 -10.66 -19.92
C PHE A 81 -2.96 -10.74 -21.15
N ASP A 82 -4.10 -10.05 -21.10
CA ASP A 82 -5.10 -10.05 -22.16
C ASP A 82 -4.71 -9.16 -23.36
N ASP A 83 -4.27 -7.92 -23.11
CA ASP A 83 -4.02 -6.90 -24.14
C ASP A 83 -2.53 -6.82 -24.57
N GLY A 84 -1.66 -7.62 -23.96
CA GLY A 84 -0.21 -7.55 -24.18
C GLY A 84 0.21 -7.97 -25.59
N ILE A 85 0.81 -7.05 -26.35
CA ILE A 85 1.35 -7.31 -27.70
C ILE A 85 2.47 -8.37 -27.67
N ASP A 86 3.30 -8.35 -26.62
CA ASP A 86 4.45 -9.25 -26.48
C ASP A 86 4.08 -10.49 -25.65
N SER A 87 4.39 -11.68 -26.17
CA SER A 87 4.22 -12.95 -25.45
C SER A 87 5.01 -12.99 -24.13
N LYS A 88 6.18 -12.33 -24.08
CA LYS A 88 7.01 -12.32 -22.88
C LYS A 88 6.43 -11.41 -21.79
N SER A 89 5.80 -10.28 -22.13
CA SER A 89 5.09 -9.46 -21.14
C SER A 89 3.87 -10.19 -20.56
N ARG A 90 3.11 -10.90 -21.40
CA ARG A 90 1.98 -11.73 -20.97
C ARG A 90 2.41 -12.85 -20.03
N GLY A 91 3.44 -13.60 -20.39
CA GLY A 91 3.97 -14.66 -19.53
C GLY A 91 4.47 -14.15 -18.18
N LYS A 92 5.12 -12.97 -18.14
CA LYS A 92 5.53 -12.34 -16.88
C LYS A 92 4.36 -11.92 -16.01
N ALA A 93 3.30 -11.37 -16.60
CA ALA A 93 2.11 -10.96 -15.87
C ALA A 93 1.41 -12.17 -15.23
N SER A 94 1.18 -13.23 -16.01
CA SER A 94 0.61 -14.49 -15.52
C SER A 94 1.44 -15.11 -14.40
N SER A 95 2.76 -15.26 -14.58
CA SER A 95 3.62 -15.79 -13.51
C SER A 95 3.68 -14.90 -12.26
N LEU A 96 3.40 -13.60 -12.37
CA LEU A 96 3.36 -12.70 -11.22
C LEU A 96 2.04 -12.84 -10.46
N VAL A 97 0.91 -12.96 -11.16
CA VAL A 97 -0.41 -13.27 -10.56
C VAL A 97 -0.33 -14.60 -9.80
N GLU A 98 0.18 -15.66 -10.42
CA GLU A 98 0.37 -16.96 -9.78
C GLU A 98 1.20 -16.86 -8.48
N LYS A 99 2.28 -16.07 -8.50
CA LYS A 99 3.12 -15.85 -7.31
C LYS A 99 2.39 -15.06 -6.24
N MET A 100 1.69 -14.00 -6.61
CA MET A 100 0.92 -13.18 -5.68
C MET A 100 -0.16 -14.04 -5.01
N GLU A 101 -0.94 -14.79 -5.78
CA GLU A 101 -2.03 -15.63 -5.28
C GLU A 101 -1.55 -16.93 -4.61
N SER A 102 -0.26 -17.26 -4.69
CA SER A 102 0.30 -18.42 -4.01
C SER A 102 0.05 -18.35 -2.50
N TYR A 103 -0.34 -19.49 -1.92
CA TYR A 103 -0.56 -19.60 -0.48
C TYR A 103 0.64 -19.07 0.33
N GLN A 104 1.86 -19.41 -0.11
CA GLN A 104 3.08 -18.99 0.56
C GLN A 104 3.21 -17.46 0.60
N PHE A 105 2.96 -16.77 -0.51
CA PHE A 105 3.03 -15.31 -0.56
C PHE A 105 1.95 -14.68 0.31
N VAL A 106 0.69 -15.08 0.15
CA VAL A 106 -0.45 -14.57 0.93
C VAL A 106 -0.20 -14.78 2.43
N PHE A 107 0.23 -15.99 2.82
CA PHE A 107 0.50 -16.32 4.21
C PHE A 107 1.62 -15.46 4.78
N ILE A 108 2.78 -15.37 4.10
CA ILE A 108 3.91 -14.56 4.58
C ILE A 108 3.53 -13.09 4.66
N ALA A 109 2.82 -12.54 3.66
CA ALA A 109 2.40 -11.14 3.68
C ALA A 109 1.50 -10.82 4.88
N HIS A 110 0.52 -11.68 5.17
CA HIS A 110 -0.37 -11.50 6.32
C HIS A 110 0.34 -11.75 7.67
N LEU A 111 1.25 -12.72 7.73
CA LEU A 111 2.08 -12.96 8.92
C LEU A 111 2.94 -11.74 9.22
N MET A 112 3.61 -11.20 8.21
CA MET A 112 4.45 -10.03 8.35
C MET A 112 3.64 -8.77 8.69
N LYS A 113 2.43 -8.60 8.14
CA LYS A 113 1.50 -7.53 8.57
C LYS A 113 1.24 -7.60 10.07
N LYS A 114 0.94 -8.79 10.61
CA LYS A 114 0.67 -8.97 12.05
C LYS A 114 1.91 -8.73 12.91
N VAL A 115 3.04 -9.36 12.59
CA VAL A 115 4.27 -9.25 13.37
C VAL A 115 4.79 -7.82 13.36
N LEU A 116 4.94 -7.22 12.18
CA LEU A 116 5.44 -5.84 12.06
C LEU A 116 4.46 -4.83 12.65
N GLY A 117 3.14 -5.06 12.54
CA GLY A 117 2.13 -4.20 13.15
C GLY A 117 2.23 -4.18 14.67
N LEU A 118 2.36 -5.35 15.31
CA LEU A 118 2.57 -5.46 16.75
C LEU A 118 3.90 -4.83 17.18
N THR A 119 4.99 -5.09 16.45
CA THR A 119 6.30 -4.48 16.73
C THR A 119 6.24 -2.95 16.62
N ASN A 120 5.59 -2.42 15.58
CA ASN A 120 5.45 -0.98 15.37
C ASN A 120 4.61 -0.32 16.47
N MET A 121 3.52 -0.97 16.91
CA MET A 121 2.68 -0.50 18.01
C MET A 121 3.45 -0.48 19.34
N LEU A 122 4.12 -1.58 19.69
CA LEU A 122 4.94 -1.67 20.90
C LEU A 122 6.04 -0.61 20.92
N LEU A 123 6.70 -0.41 19.78
CA LEU A 123 7.76 0.58 19.65
C LEU A 123 7.24 2.00 19.88
N HIS A 124 6.08 2.35 19.35
CA HIS A 124 5.46 3.65 19.56
C HIS A 124 5.07 3.88 21.02
N PHE A 125 4.56 2.85 21.71
CA PHE A 125 4.24 2.92 23.14
C PHE A 125 5.49 3.10 24.01
N LEU A 126 6.57 2.37 23.71
CA LEU A 126 7.83 2.47 24.46
C LEU A 126 8.49 3.84 24.25
N GLN A 127 8.46 4.37 23.03
CA GLN A 127 9.01 5.70 22.72
C GLN A 127 8.26 6.84 23.44
N GLN A 128 6.93 6.77 23.50
CA GLN A 128 6.15 7.76 24.27
C GLN A 128 6.47 7.73 25.76
N LYS A 129 6.70 6.53 26.32
CA LYS A 129 7.08 6.41 27.74
C LYS A 129 8.47 6.98 28.02
N ASP A 130 9.44 6.78 27.14
CA ASP A 130 10.80 7.33 27.29
C ASP A 130 10.82 8.88 27.22
N GLN A 131 9.91 9.50 26.47
CA GLN A 131 9.81 10.98 26.42
C GLN A 131 9.16 11.60 27.67
N ASN A 132 8.33 10.85 28.40
CA ASN A 132 7.65 11.34 29.61
C ASN A 132 8.48 11.21 30.90
N ILE A 133 9.76 10.82 30.83
CA ILE A 133 10.64 10.61 32.01
C ILE A 133 11.48 11.87 32.33
N LEU A 134 11.28 12.97 31.60
CA LEU A 134 11.99 14.24 31.81
C LEU A 134 11.15 15.32 32.52
N GLU A 135 9.98 14.97 33.05
CA GLU A 135 9.19 15.78 33.99
C GLU A 135 9.36 15.29 35.42
#